data_AF-A0A939HRP0-F1
#
_entry.id   AF-A0A939HRP0-F1
#
_cell.length_a   1.000
_cell.length_b   1.000
_cell.length_c   1.000
_cell.angle_alpha   90.00
_cell.angle_beta   90.00
_cell.angle_gamma   90.00
#
_symmetry.space_group_name_H-M   'P 1'
#
loop_
_entity.id
_entity.type
_entity.pdbx_description
1 polymer ?
#
loop_
_entity_poly.entity_id
_entity_poly.type
_entity_poly.pdbx_seq_one_letter_code
_entity_poly.pdbx_strand_id
1 'polypeptide(L)'
;MKLKHIELDEFRERMTDYLSGRTPLAVERDGEILGFYYPKNKTTEKELKRAVKQLELAVDRALAETGMTEDEFADLFDLSKPFPYDR
;
A
#
# COMPACT_ATOMS: atom_id res chain seq x y z
N MET A 1 10.74 5.21 -2.20
CA MET A 1 11.46 4.07 -1.57
C MET A 1 12.89 4.09 -2.10
N LYS A 2 13.91 4.17 -1.24
CA LYS A 2 15.32 4.19 -1.68
C LYS A 2 15.83 2.74 -1.77
N LEU A 3 16.31 2.34 -2.94
CA LEU A 3 16.97 1.05 -3.17
C LEU A 3 18.37 1.08 -2.52
N LYS A 4 18.71 0.05 -1.74
CA LYS A 4 20.03 -0.09 -1.13
C LYS A 4 20.85 -1.13 -1.90
N HIS A 5 22.07 -0.77 -2.30
CA HIS A 5 23.03 -1.68 -2.92
C HIS A 5 23.87 -2.33 -1.83
N ILE A 6 24.04 -3.65 -1.89
CA ILE A 6 24.82 -4.43 -0.92
C ILE A 6 25.57 -5.57 -1.63
N GLU A 7 26.76 -5.89 -1.13
CA GLU A 7 27.54 -7.04 -1.61
C GLU A 7 26.93 -8.36 -1.13
N LEU A 8 27.09 -9.43 -1.93
CA LEU A 8 26.54 -10.75 -1.65
C LEU A 8 27.07 -11.34 -0.34
N ASP A 9 28.34 -11.11 -0.01
CA ASP A 9 28.92 -11.59 1.24
C ASP A 9 28.31 -10.87 2.46
N GLU A 10 28.09 -9.54 2.36
CA GLU A 10 27.39 -8.77 3.40
C GLU A 10 25.93 -9.25 3.56
N PHE A 11 25.25 -9.49 2.43
CA PHE A 11 23.90 -10.01 2.45
C PHE A 11 23.82 -11.38 3.13
N ARG A 12 24.79 -12.27 2.88
CA ARG A 12 24.86 -13.60 3.53
C ARG A 12 25.06 -13.48 5.04
N GLU A 13 25.95 -12.58 5.49
CA GLU A 13 26.25 -12.39 6.91
C GLU A 13 25.09 -11.77 7.69
N ARG A 14 24.33 -10.87 7.06
CA ARG A 14 23.26 -10.10 7.71
C ARG A 14 21.87 -10.37 7.14
N MET A 15 21.68 -11.57 6.60
CA MET A 15 20.48 -11.94 5.84
C MET A 15 19.18 -11.69 6.64
N THR A 16 19.16 -12.07 7.92
CA THR A 16 17.97 -11.91 8.78
C THR A 16 17.59 -10.45 8.98
N ASP A 17 18.56 -9.55 9.19
CA ASP A 17 18.32 -8.11 9.33
C ASP A 17 17.67 -7.55 8.06
N TYR A 18 18.23 -7.92 6.92
CA TYR A 18 17.83 -7.44 5.60
C TYR A 18 16.44 -7.92 5.20
N LEU A 19 16.16 -9.22 5.38
CA LEU A 19 14.87 -9.81 5.03
C LEU A 19 13.74 -9.44 6.00
N SER A 20 14.07 -9.03 7.23
CA SER A 20 13.09 -8.55 8.20
C SER A 20 12.78 -7.05 8.05
N GLY A 21 13.65 -6.33 7.33
CA GLY A 21 13.50 -4.91 7.05
C GLY A 21 12.42 -4.59 6.00
N ARG A 22 12.17 -3.29 5.82
CA ARG A 22 11.23 -2.76 4.80
C ARG A 22 11.95 -2.08 3.63
N THR A 23 13.28 -2.20 3.56
CA THR A 23 14.11 -1.54 2.55
C THR A 23 14.35 -2.48 1.36
N PRO A 24 14.04 -2.06 0.11
CA PRO A 24 14.45 -2.79 -1.08
C PRO A 24 15.96 -2.89 -1.22
N LEU A 25 16.44 -4.03 -1.73
CA LEU A 25 17.86 -4.32 -1.90
C LEU A 25 18.18 -4.66 -3.36
N ALA A 26 19.31 -4.18 -3.85
CA ALA A 26 20.04 -4.72 -4.99
C ALA A 26 21.24 -5.48 -4.43
N VAL A 27 21.32 -6.78 -4.70
CA VAL A 27 22.42 -7.64 -4.27
C VAL A 27 23.41 -7.75 -5.40
N GLU A 28 24.66 -7.44 -5.10
CA GLU A 28 25.76 -7.33 -6.07
C GLU A 28 26.90 -8.30 -5.74
N ARG A 29 27.74 -8.60 -6.73
CA ARG A 29 29.04 -9.23 -6.55
C ARG A 29 30.02 -8.58 -7.50
N ASP A 30 31.12 -8.07 -6.96
CA ASP A 30 32.18 -7.41 -7.75
C ASP A 30 31.62 -6.27 -8.64
N GLY A 31 30.62 -5.55 -8.14
CA GLY A 31 29.93 -4.47 -8.86
C GLY A 31 28.89 -4.91 -9.90
N GLU A 32 28.65 -6.21 -10.09
CA GLU A 32 27.58 -6.72 -10.94
C GLU A 32 26.32 -7.08 -10.13
N ILE A 33 25.16 -6.61 -10.57
CA ILE A 33 23.87 -6.92 -9.92
C ILE A 33 23.48 -8.37 -10.19
N LEU A 34 23.37 -9.15 -9.11
CA LEU A 34 22.90 -10.54 -9.14
C LEU A 34 21.38 -10.65 -9.01
N GLY A 35 20.75 -9.71 -8.31
CA GLY A 35 19.30 -9.73 -8.12
C GLY A 35 18.75 -8.64 -7.21
N PHE A 36 17.42 -8.58 -7.12
CA PHE A 36 16.72 -7.61 -6.30
C PHE A 36 15.82 -8.30 -5.28
N TYR A 37 15.74 -7.71 -4.09
CA TYR A 37 14.79 -8.09 -3.05
C TYR A 37 13.87 -6.92 -2.72
N TYR A 38 12.57 -7.12 -2.92
CA TYR A 38 11.55 -6.16 -2.54
C TYR A 38 10.73 -6.76 -1.40
N PRO A 39 10.90 -6.28 -0.15
CA PRO A 39 10.12 -6.78 0.96
C PRO A 39 8.64 -6.46 0.73
N LYS A 40 7.76 -7.43 0.96
CA LYS A 40 6.33 -7.14 1.00
C LYS A 40 6.09 -6.14 2.12
N ASN A 41 5.47 -5.00 1.80
CA ASN A 41 4.94 -4.10 2.81
C ASN A 41 3.96 -4.90 3.66
N LYS A 42 4.37 -5.30 4.86
CA LYS A 42 3.46 -5.79 5.87
C LYS A 42 2.66 -4.57 6.32
N THR A 43 1.60 -4.24 5.58
CA THR A 43 0.46 -3.55 6.18
C THR A 43 0.04 -4.45 7.31
N THR A 44 0.37 -4.05 8.53
CA THR A 44 0.03 -4.85 9.70
C THR A 44 -1.49 -4.97 9.73
N GLU A 45 -2.02 -6.09 10.21
CA GLU A 45 -3.48 -6.25 10.40
C GLU A 45 -4.08 -5.06 11.16
N LYS A 46 -3.31 -4.48 12.09
CA LYS A 46 -3.63 -3.25 12.81
C LYS A 46 -3.72 -2.01 11.93
N GLU A 47 -2.78 -1.81 11.00
CA GLU A 47 -2.82 -0.71 10.04
C GLU A 47 -3.99 -0.85 9.06
N LEU A 48 -4.28 -2.08 8.61
CA LEU A 48 -5.44 -2.36 7.77
C LEU A 48 -6.75 -2.07 8.52
N LYS A 49 -6.91 -2.61 9.74
CA LYS A 49 -8.07 -2.31 10.60
C LYS A 49 -8.24 -0.82 10.85
N ARG A 50 -7.13 -0.10 11.07
CA ARG A 50 -7.16 1.36 11.23
C ARG A 50 -7.62 2.04 9.95
N ALA A 51 -7.12 1.65 8.78
CA ALA A 51 -7.50 2.23 7.50
C ALA A 51 -8.98 2.01 7.19
N VAL A 52 -9.49 0.79 7.41
CA VAL A 52 -10.92 0.47 7.25
C VAL A 52 -11.77 1.34 8.18
N LYS A 53 -11.40 1.44 9.47
CA LYS A 53 -12.14 2.29 10.41
C LYS A 53 -12.14 3.77 10.02
N GLN A 54 -11.05 4.27 9.44
CA GLN A 54 -11.00 5.65 8.93
C GLN A 54 -11.89 5.85 7.71
N LEU A 55 -11.97 4.84 6.84
CA LEU A 55 -12.87 4.86 5.69
C LEU A 55 -14.34 4.87 6.15
N GLU A 56 -14.71 3.97 7.07
CA GLU A 56 -16.06 3.92 7.66
C GLU A 56 -16.48 5.29 8.21
N LEU A 57 -15.63 5.92 9.03
CA LEU A 57 -15.91 7.26 9.58
C LEU A 57 -16.05 8.34 8.51
N ALA A 58 -15.28 8.25 7.41
CA ALA A 58 -15.37 9.20 6.32
C ALA A 58 -16.68 9.02 5.54
N VAL A 59 -17.12 7.77 5.32
CA VAL A 59 -18.39 7.44 4.68
C VAL A 59 -19.55 7.91 5.56
N ASP A 60 -19.57 7.57 6.84
CA ASP A 60 -20.62 7.99 7.79
C ASP A 60 -20.79 9.52 7.79
N ARG A 61 -19.67 10.24 7.79
CA ARG A 61 -19.67 11.70 7.73
C ARG A 61 -20.24 12.22 6.42
N ALA A 62 -19.84 11.64 5.29
CA ALA A 62 -20.34 12.03 3.98
C ALA A 62 -21.85 11.80 3.88
N LEU A 63 -22.35 10.64 4.32
CA LEU A 63 -23.78 10.33 4.35
C LEU A 63 -24.57 11.30 5.23
N ALA A 64 -24.05 11.64 6.42
CA ALA A 64 -24.68 12.60 7.32
C ALA A 64 -24.71 14.04 6.75
N GLU A 65 -23.66 14.45 6.05
CA GLU A 65 -23.56 15.79 5.44
C GLU A 65 -24.42 15.93 4.18
N THR A 66 -24.54 14.87 3.36
CA THR A 66 -25.32 14.90 2.11
C THR A 66 -26.78 14.49 2.30
N GLY A 67 -27.10 13.76 3.37
CA GLY A 67 -28.40 13.15 3.59
C GLY A 67 -28.69 11.97 2.66
N MET A 68 -27.68 11.48 1.92
CA MET A 68 -27.80 10.34 1.02
C MET A 68 -27.88 9.03 1.79
N THR A 69 -28.53 8.04 1.20
CA THR A 69 -28.39 6.65 1.59
C THR A 69 -27.05 6.08 1.12
N GLU A 70 -26.62 4.97 1.72
CA GLU A 70 -25.37 4.28 1.33
C GLU A 70 -25.38 3.86 -0.14
N ASP A 71 -26.52 3.35 -0.63
CA ASP A 71 -26.69 2.94 -2.04
C ASP A 71 -26.57 4.14 -3.00
N GLU A 72 -27.21 5.27 -2.69
CA GLU A 72 -27.10 6.50 -3.50
C GLU A 72 -25.67 7.05 -3.51
N PHE A 73 -24.97 6.97 -2.38
CA PHE A 73 -23.58 7.39 -2.29
C PHE A 73 -22.64 6.46 -3.05
N ALA A 74 -22.85 5.15 -2.97
CA ALA A 74 -22.08 4.15 -3.73
C ALA A 74 -22.25 4.33 -5.24
N ASP A 75 -23.46 4.67 -5.68
CA ASP A 75 -23.78 4.93 -7.09
C ASP A 75 -22.97 6.08 -7.70
N LEU A 76 -22.50 7.06 -6.90
CA LEU A 76 -21.62 8.14 -7.38
C LEU A 76 -20.25 7.65 -7.85
N PHE A 77 -19.80 6.49 -7.37
CA PHE A 77 -18.52 5.90 -7.70
C PHE A 77 -18.64 4.76 -8.73
N ASP A 78 -19.85 4.46 -9.19
CA ASP A 78 -20.09 3.51 -10.27
C ASP A 78 -19.77 4.15 -11.63
N LEU A 79 -18.52 3.95 -12.07
CA LEU A 79 -18.02 4.47 -13.35
C LEU A 79 -18.69 3.83 -14.58
N SER A 80 -19.51 2.79 -14.40
CA SER A 80 -20.30 2.20 -15.50
C SER A 80 -21.58 2.98 -15.78
N LYS A 81 -22.02 3.82 -14.84
CA LYS A 81 -23.21 4.67 -14.96
C LYS A 81 -22.82 6.05 -15.49
N PRO A 82 -23.68 6.71 -16.30
CA PRO A 82 -23.45 8.09 -16.71
C PRO A 82 -23.42 9.00 -15.48
N PHE A 83 -22.51 9.98 -15.47
CA PHE A 83 -22.33 10.91 -14.36
C PHE A 83 -23.65 11.63 -14.05
N PRO A 84 -24.12 11.68 -12.77
CA PRO A 84 -25.51 12.02 -12.45
C PRO A 84 -25.89 13.51 -12.59
N TYR A 85 -25.14 14.31 -13.35
CA TYR A 85 -25.40 15.75 -13.53
C TYR A 85 -25.48 16.21 -15.00
N ASP A 86 -25.48 15.29 -15.97
CA ASP A 86 -25.80 15.61 -17.36
C ASP A 86 -27.33 15.67 -17.56
N ARG A 87 -27.94 16.81 -17.19
CA ARG A 87 -29.22 17.27 -17.72
C ARG A 87 -29.16 18.75 -18.07
#